data_AF-A0A0T5ZYR9-F1
#
_entry.id   AF-A0A0T5ZYR9-F1
#
_cell.length_a   1.000
_cell.length_b   1.000
_cell.length_c   1.000
_cell.angle_alpha   90.00
_cell.angle_beta   90.00
_cell.angle_gamma   90.00
#
_symmetry.space_group_name_H-M   'P 1'
#
loop_
_entity.id
_entity.type
_entity.pdbx_description
1 polymer ?
#
loop_
_entity_poly.entity_id
_entity_poly.type
_entity_poly.pdbx_seq_one_letter_code
_entity_poly.pdbx_strand_id
1 'polypeptide(L)'
;MGEERKPLGLFAQLGLFLELIKFPHTIFALPFALTGAVLAAQGWPDGEQVFWILVAMVGARTGAMGVNRLADMDLDALNPRTARRPLPVGLIRPLTVLVIVIVSFGLLVFAAAHLNRLCLYLSPVA
;
A
#
# COMPACT_ATOMS: atom_id res chain seq x y z
N MET A 1 -33.12 0.10 -16.88
CA MET A 1 -33.21 0.87 -15.63
C MET A 1 -31.80 1.24 -15.21
N GLY A 2 -31.33 2.41 -15.64
CA GLY A 2 -30.06 2.96 -15.23
C GLY A 2 -30.20 3.51 -13.83
N GLU A 3 -29.57 2.87 -12.85
CA GLU A 3 -29.26 3.54 -11.60
C GLU A 3 -28.15 4.55 -11.88
N GLU A 4 -28.55 5.81 -11.99
CA GLU A 4 -27.69 6.98 -11.95
C GLU A 4 -26.94 6.96 -10.61
N ARG A 5 -25.74 6.37 -10.59
CA ARG A 5 -24.87 6.39 -9.40
C ARG A 5 -24.46 7.82 -9.15
N LYS A 6 -25.11 8.45 -8.17
CA LYS A 6 -24.71 9.74 -7.61
C LYS A 6 -23.19 9.73 -7.37
N PRO A 7 -22.45 10.80 -7.72
CA PRO A 7 -21.06 10.90 -7.34
C PRO A 7 -21.00 10.80 -5.81
N LEU A 8 -20.36 9.74 -5.32
CA LEU A 8 -20.10 9.57 -3.89
C LEU A 8 -19.42 10.86 -3.41
N GLY A 9 -19.98 11.47 -2.36
CA GLY A 9 -19.41 12.70 -1.80
C GLY A 9 -17.93 12.50 -1.47
N LEU A 10 -17.15 13.59 -1.48
CA LEU A 10 -15.70 13.57 -1.23
C LEU A 10 -15.31 12.72 0.00
N PHE A 11 -16.13 12.76 1.06
CA PHE A 11 -15.97 11.95 2.27
C PHE A 11 -16.15 10.44 2.05
N ALA A 12 -17.07 10.04 1.19
CA ALA A 12 -17.27 8.63 0.84
C ALA A 12 -16.19 8.13 -0.13
N GLN A 13 -15.66 9.01 -1.01
CA GLN A 13 -14.47 8.70 -1.81
C GLN A 13 -13.21 8.57 -0.94
N LEU A 14 -13.04 9.44 0.07
CA LEU A 14 -12.00 9.33 1.08
C LEU A 14 -12.14 8.05 1.91
N GLY A 15 -13.35 7.70 2.33
CA GLY A 15 -13.65 6.44 3.02
C GLY A 15 -13.26 5.22 2.18
N LEU A 16 -13.62 5.19 0.90
CA LEU A 16 -13.20 4.15 -0.05
C LEU A 16 -11.69 4.11 -0.26
N PHE A 17 -11.01 5.26 -0.28
CA PHE A 17 -9.54 5.35 -0.40
C PHE A 17 -8.84 4.83 0.87
N LEU A 18 -9.40 5.14 2.04
CA LEU A 18 -8.97 4.68 3.36
C LEU A 18 -9.34 3.21 3.64
N GLU A 19 -10.28 2.64 2.89
CA GLU A 19 -10.60 1.21 2.92
C GLU A 19 -9.69 0.42 1.97
N LEU A 20 -9.24 1.06 0.88
CA LEU A 20 -8.26 0.53 -0.08
C LEU A 20 -6.87 0.38 0.54
N ILE A 21 -6.43 1.39 1.29
CA ILE A 21 -5.35 1.25 2.26
C ILE A 21 -5.97 0.43 3.38
N LYS A 22 -5.65 -0.85 3.57
CA LYS A 22 -6.16 -1.60 4.74
C LYS A 22 -5.65 -0.98 6.04
N PHE A 23 -6.29 0.11 6.48
CA PHE A 23 -5.93 0.96 7.61
C PHE A 23 -5.71 0.14 8.88
N PRO A 24 -6.56 -0.87 9.19
CA PRO A 24 -6.32 -1.73 10.35
C PRO A 24 -4.97 -2.42 10.29
N HIS A 25 -4.57 -2.92 9.12
CA HIS A 25 -3.33 -3.65 9.03
C HIS A 25 -2.11 -2.73 9.11
N THR A 26 -2.20 -1.50 8.58
CA THR A 26 -1.15 -0.49 8.73
C THR A 26 -1.01 -0.07 10.19
N ILE A 27 -2.13 0.11 10.90
CA ILE A 27 -2.13 0.35 12.36
C ILE A 27 -1.46 -0.81 13.11
N PHE A 28 -1.71 -2.07 12.73
CA PHE A 28 -1.04 -3.21 13.36
C PHE A 28 0.47 -3.26 13.08
N ALA A 29 0.92 -2.72 11.95
CA ALA A 29 2.35 -2.67 11.60
C ALA A 29 3.08 -1.47 12.24
N LEU A 30 2.34 -0.42 12.63
CA LEU A 30 2.89 0.83 13.18
C LEU A 30 3.78 0.61 14.41
N PRO A 31 3.36 -0.18 15.42
CA PRO A 31 4.17 -0.40 16.62
C PRO A 31 5.53 -1.01 16.28
N PHE A 32 5.59 -1.93 15.32
CA PHE A 32 6.84 -2.56 14.90
C PHE A 32 7.77 -1.58 14.19
N ALA A 33 7.22 -0.79 13.27
CA ALA A 33 7.99 0.22 12.55
C ALA A 33 8.52 1.33 13.48
N LEU A 34 7.67 1.82 14.40
CA LEU A 34 8.06 2.84 15.38
C LEU A 34 9.04 2.31 16.42
N THR A 35 8.90 1.06 16.87
CA THR A 35 9.89 0.46 17.78
C THR A 35 11.26 0.38 17.10
N GLY A 36 11.31 -0.03 15.83
CA GLY A 36 12.55 -0.02 15.04
C GLY A 36 13.13 1.39 14.90
N ALA A 37 12.29 2.39 14.66
CA ALA A 37 12.70 3.78 14.54
C ALA A 37 13.27 4.34 15.86
N VAL A 38 12.62 4.07 16.99
CA VAL A 38 13.09 4.49 18.33
C VAL A 38 14.43 3.83 18.67
N LEU A 39 14.58 2.53 18.37
CA LEU A 39 15.84 1.82 18.58
C LEU A 39 16.96 2.37 17.70
N ALA A 40 16.67 2.67 16.43
CA ALA A 40 17.64 3.22 15.49
C ALA A 40 18.05 4.66 15.83
N ALA A 41 17.10 5.48 16.30
CA ALA A 41 17.35 6.86 16.73
C ALA A 41 18.01 6.97 18.11
N GLN A 42 18.13 5.86 18.85
CA GLN A 42 18.54 5.84 20.28
C GLN A 42 17.74 6.83 21.14
N GLY A 43 16.45 7.00 20.83
CA GLY A 43 15.61 8.07 21.36
C GLY A 43 14.31 8.19 20.58
N TRP A 44 13.58 9.29 20.76
CA TRP A 44 12.37 9.53 19.98
C TRP A 44 12.72 10.01 18.58
N PRO A 45 12.20 9.37 17.52
CA PRO A 45 12.41 9.83 16.15
C PRO A 45 11.75 11.19 15.93
N ASP A 46 12.35 12.00 15.07
CA ASP A 46 11.80 13.30 14.72
C ASP A 46 10.45 13.15 14.00
N GLY A 47 9.56 14.16 14.12
CA GLY A 47 8.24 14.13 13.49
C GLY A 47 8.30 13.94 11.96
N GLU A 48 9.35 14.48 11.32
CA GLU A 48 9.62 14.26 9.90
C GLU A 48 9.99 12.80 9.59
N GLN A 49 10.81 12.16 10.43
CA GLN A 49 11.17 10.76 10.26
C GLN A 49 9.94 9.86 10.41
N VAL A 50 9.10 10.13 11.41
CA VAL A 50 7.84 9.42 11.59
C VAL A 50 6.95 9.57 10.35
N PHE A 51 6.82 10.78 9.82
CA PHE A 51 6.05 11.02 8.60
C PHE A 51 6.56 10.18 7.41
N TRP A 52 7.87 10.21 7.13
CA TRP A 52 8.43 9.44 6.01
C TRP A 52 8.36 7.93 6.23
N ILE A 53 8.48 7.43 7.47
CA ILE A 53 8.25 6.02 7.80
C ILE A 53 6.82 5.62 7.46
N LEU A 54 5.83 6.44 7.81
CA LEU A 54 4.42 6.16 7.49
C LEU A 54 4.17 6.12 5.98
N VAL A 55 4.74 7.08 5.24
CA VAL A 55 4.65 7.11 3.77
C VAL A 55 5.30 5.85 3.16
N ALA A 56 6.48 5.47 3.63
CA ALA A 56 7.17 4.25 3.21
C ALA A 56 6.32 2.99 3.48
N MET A 57 5.73 2.87 4.67
CA MET A 57 4.88 1.75 5.04
C MET A 57 3.65 1.61 4.15
N VAL A 58 2.99 2.72 3.81
CA VAL A 58 1.82 2.72 2.92
C VAL A 58 2.23 2.29 1.51
N GLY A 59 3.34 2.82 0.99
CA GLY A 59 3.89 2.46 -0.32
C GLY A 59 4.25 0.98 -0.40
N ALA A 60 5.06 0.48 0.55
CA ALA A 60 5.47 -0.91 0.62
C ALA A 60 4.27 -1.87 0.69
N ARG A 61 3.30 -1.57 1.57
CA ARG A 61 2.13 -2.44 1.76
C ARG A 61 1.24 -2.50 0.52
N THR A 62 0.99 -1.34 -0.08
CA THR A 62 0.13 -1.25 -1.27
C THR A 62 0.80 -1.93 -2.46
N GLY A 63 2.10 -1.68 -2.66
CA GLY A 63 2.91 -2.34 -3.69
C GLY A 63 2.93 -3.85 -3.54
N ALA A 64 3.29 -4.36 -2.35
CA ALA A 64 3.35 -5.80 -2.08
C ALA A 64 1.99 -6.49 -2.29
N MET A 65 0.89 -5.89 -1.84
CA MET A 65 -0.44 -6.47 -2.06
C MET A 65 -0.85 -6.45 -3.54
N GLY A 66 -0.45 -5.40 -4.28
CA GLY A 66 -0.68 -5.32 -5.72
C GLY A 66 0.09 -6.39 -6.48
N VAL A 67 1.37 -6.62 -6.13
CA VAL A 67 2.18 -7.69 -6.70
C VAL A 67 1.55 -9.05 -6.44
N ASN A 68 1.18 -9.35 -5.19
CA ASN A 68 0.54 -10.62 -4.85
C ASN A 68 -0.71 -10.85 -5.70
N ARG A 69 -1.57 -9.83 -5.86
CA ARG A 69 -2.79 -9.95 -6.67
C ARG A 69 -2.52 -10.09 -8.16
N LEU A 70 -1.48 -9.46 -8.69
CA LEU A 70 -1.12 -9.54 -10.10
C LEU A 70 -0.53 -10.91 -10.44
N ALA A 71 0.37 -11.42 -9.59
CA ALA A 71 1.00 -12.73 -9.75
C ALA A 71 0.02 -13.88 -9.52
N ASP A 72 -0.86 -13.75 -8.51
CA ASP A 72 -1.82 -14.79 -8.15
C ASP A 72 -3.11 -14.72 -8.98
N MET A 73 -3.21 -13.88 -10.01
CA MET A 73 -4.47 -13.64 -10.74
C MET A 73 -5.09 -14.93 -11.30
N ASP A 74 -4.28 -15.75 -11.98
CA ASP A 74 -4.73 -17.00 -12.59
C ASP A 74 -5.09 -18.05 -11.52
N LEU A 75 -4.33 -18.07 -10.43
CA LEU A 75 -4.58 -18.96 -9.29
C LEU A 75 -5.83 -18.54 -8.50
N ASP A 76 -6.05 -17.25 -8.34
CA ASP A 76 -7.22 -16.68 -7.70
C ASP A 76 -8.48 -16.99 -8.52
N ALA A 77 -8.40 -17.04 -9.86
CA ALA A 77 -9.52 -17.41 -10.72
C ALA A 77 -9.99 -18.86 -10.48
N LEU A 78 -9.07 -19.76 -10.13
CA LEU A 78 -9.34 -21.17 -9.89
C LEU A 78 -9.86 -21.46 -8.47
N ASN A 79 -9.67 -20.54 -7.53
CA ASN A 79 -10.03 -20.75 -6.13
C ASN A 79 -11.44 -20.20 -5.83
N PRO A 80 -12.43 -21.02 -5.43
CA PRO A 80 -13.80 -20.59 -5.15
C PRO A 80 -13.89 -19.43 -4.13
N ARG A 81 -12.90 -19.30 -3.23
CA ARG A 81 -12.84 -18.24 -2.22
C ARG A 81 -12.37 -16.89 -2.77
N THR A 82 -11.54 -16.87 -3.81
CA THR A 82 -10.91 -15.65 -4.36
C THR A 82 -11.27 -15.37 -5.82
N ALA A 83 -11.99 -16.27 -6.47
CA ALA A 83 -12.48 -16.14 -7.84
C ALA A 83 -13.39 -14.94 -8.07
N ARG A 84 -14.00 -14.39 -7.01
CA ARG A 84 -14.85 -13.17 -7.07
C ARG A 84 -14.08 -11.86 -6.94
N ARG A 85 -12.75 -11.90 -6.84
CA ARG A 85 -11.93 -10.68 -6.73
C ARG A 85 -12.02 -9.84 -8.03
N PRO A 86 -11.81 -8.52 -7.96
CA PRO A 86 -11.92 -7.67 -9.13
C PRO A 86 -10.93 -7.98 -10.27
N LEU A 87 -9.74 -8.52 -9.95
CA LEU A 87 -8.72 -8.85 -10.95
C LEU A 87 -9.06 -10.12 -11.74
N PRO A 88 -9.34 -11.28 -11.09
CA PRO A 88 -9.72 -12.50 -11.81
C PRO A 88 -11.03 -12.38 -12.59
N VAL A 89 -11.98 -11.57 -12.10
CA VAL A 89 -13.28 -11.34 -12.77
C VAL A 89 -13.16 -10.33 -13.93
N GLY A 90 -12.00 -9.69 -14.12
CA GLY A 90 -11.78 -8.72 -15.19
C GLY A 90 -12.43 -7.36 -14.97
N LEU A 91 -12.89 -7.06 -13.75
CA LEU A 91 -13.43 -5.74 -13.37
C LEU A 91 -12.36 -4.66 -13.34
N ILE A 92 -11.09 -5.04 -13.09
CA ILE A 92 -9.94 -4.14 -13.10
C ILE A 92 -8.91 -4.67 -14.09
N ARG A 93 -8.37 -3.79 -14.95
CA ARG A 93 -7.32 -4.17 -15.89
C ARG A 93 -6.02 -4.49 -15.12
N PRO A 94 -5.31 -5.58 -15.46
CA PRO A 94 -4.01 -5.90 -14.85
C PRO A 94 -3.00 -4.75 -14.95
N LEU A 95 -3.02 -4.02 -16.07
CA LEU A 95 -2.19 -2.84 -16.29
C LEU A 95 -2.46 -1.74 -15.24
N THR A 96 -3.70 -1.54 -14.83
CA THR A 96 -4.05 -0.56 -13.78
C THR A 96 -3.42 -0.95 -12.45
N VAL A 97 -3.44 -2.24 -12.09
CA VAL A 97 -2.78 -2.73 -10.88
C VAL A 97 -1.27 -2.62 -10.98
N LEU A 98 -0.69 -2.92 -12.14
CA LEU A 98 0.74 -2.73 -12.37
C LEU A 98 1.17 -1.27 -12.19
N VAL A 99 0.40 -0.32 -12.72
CA VAL A 99 0.67 1.12 -12.51
C VAL A 99 0.61 1.48 -11.02
N ILE A 100 -0.40 1.00 -10.29
CA ILE A 100 -0.50 1.23 -8.84
C ILE A 100 0.71 0.65 -8.11
N VAL A 101 1.18 -0.54 -8.48
CA VAL A 101 2.37 -1.19 -7.91
C VAL A 101 3.61 -0.33 -8.14
N ILE A 102 3.85 0.11 -9.38
CA ILE A 102 5.00 0.94 -9.75
C ILE A 102 4.98 2.27 -8.97
N VAL A 103 3.82 2.94 -8.93
CA VAL A 103 3.67 4.19 -8.18
C VAL A 103 3.90 3.97 -6.68
N SER A 104 3.39 2.88 -6.11
CA SER A 104 3.54 2.57 -4.68
C SER A 104 4.99 2.29 -4.29
N PHE A 105 5.73 1.54 -5.12
CA PHE A 105 7.17 1.34 -4.90
C PHE A 105 7.98 2.60 -5.18
N GLY A 106 7.58 3.42 -6.15
CA GLY A 106 8.16 4.75 -6.34
C GLY A 106 8.02 5.61 -5.09
N LEU A 107 6.84 5.58 -4.44
CA LEU A 107 6.58 6.27 -3.18
C LEU A 107 7.44 5.73 -2.04
N LEU A 108 7.62 4.40 -1.95
CA LEU A 108 8.52 3.76 -0.99
C LEU A 108 9.96 4.25 -1.15
N VAL A 109 10.50 4.19 -2.38
CA VAL A 109 11.88 4.62 -2.68
C VAL A 109 12.07 6.10 -2.40
N PHE A 110 11.09 6.92 -2.77
CA PHE A 110 11.10 8.36 -2.50
C PHE A 110 11.13 8.66 -1.00
N ALA A 111 10.27 7.99 -0.21
CA ALA A 111 10.27 8.14 1.24
C ALA A 111 11.57 7.63 1.88
N ALA A 112 12.14 6.52 1.38
CA ALA A 112 13.40 5.98 1.85
C ALA A 112 14.58 6.94 1.61
N ALA A 113 14.58 7.67 0.48
CA ALA A 113 15.57 8.69 0.18
C ALA A 113 15.55 9.87 1.16
N HIS A 114 14.36 10.21 1.69
CA HIS A 114 14.19 11.27 2.70
C HIS A 114 14.48 10.83 4.13
N LEU A 115 14.56 9.53 4.41
CA LEU A 115 14.92 9.02 5.74
C LEU A 115 16.44 9.01 5.95
N ASN A 116 17.16 8.22 5.16
CA ASN A 116 18.62 8.19 5.15
C ASN A 116 19.13 7.34 3.97
N ARG A 117 20.43 7.44 3.67
CA ARG A 117 21.06 6.70 2.57
C ARG A 117 21.00 5.18 2.73
N LEU A 118 21.01 4.67 3.96
CA LEU A 118 20.93 3.23 4.22
C LEU A 118 19.55 2.68 3.87
N CYS A 119 18.47 3.37 4.25
CA CYS A 119 17.10 3.03 3.86
C CYS A 119 16.94 3.01 2.34
N LEU A 120 17.54 3.97 1.62
CA LEU A 120 17.50 3.99 0.16
C LEU A 120 18.24 2.80 -0.47
N TYR A 121 19.42 2.42 0.05
CA TYR A 121 20.14 1.26 -0.48
C TYR A 121 19.43 -0.06 -0.20
N LEU A 122 18.68 -0.14 0.90
CA LEU A 122 17.93 -1.34 1.29
C LEU A 122 16.53 -1.43 0.65
N SER A 123 15.99 -0.32 0.13
CA SER A 123 14.63 -0.29 -0.43
C SER A 123 14.35 -1.29 -1.57
N PRO A 124 15.32 -1.72 -2.41
CA PRO A 124 15.06 -2.75 -3.44
C PRO A 124 14.82 -4.16 -2.89
N VAL A 125 15.24 -4.44 -1.65
CA VAL A 125 15.15 -5.77 -1.01
C VAL A 125 14.11 -5.80 0.11
N ALA A 126 13.55 -4.64 0.47
CA ALA A 126 12.53 -4.46 1.50
C ALA A 126 11.15 -4.96 1.05
#